data_AF-A0A3M6T8N8-F1
#
_entry.id   AF-A0A3M6T8N8-F1
#
_cell.length_a   1.000
_cell.length_b   1.000
_cell.length_c   1.000
_cell.angle_alpha   90.00
_cell.angle_beta   90.00
_cell.angle_gamma   90.00
#
_symmetry.space_group_name_H-M   'P 1'
#
loop_
_entity.id
_entity.type
_entity.pdbx_description
1 polymer ?
#
loop_
_entity_poly.entity_id
_entity_poly.type
_entity_poly.pdbx_seq_one_letter_code
_entity_poly.pdbx_strand_id
1 'polypeptide(L)'
;MYRLSFRTQPATTEARSVFLEKAKLAGEACSRGEFILAVELYTDAINLDPQNHVLYGNRSAAFIRTRQFERALEDGRYAVQLQPSWSKVGN
;
A
#
# COMPACT_ATOMS: atom_id res chain seq x y z
N MET A 1 -10.90 29.52 35.00
CA MET A 1 -9.81 29.88 34.06
C MET A 1 -9.55 28.70 33.15
N TYR A 2 -10.00 28.80 31.90
CA TYR A 2 -10.06 27.71 30.92
C TYR A 2 -8.66 27.22 30.54
N ARG A 3 -8.36 25.95 30.82
CA ARG A 3 -7.11 25.30 30.44
C ARG A 3 -7.19 24.90 28.95
N LEU A 4 -6.96 25.89 28.08
CA LEU A 4 -6.67 25.64 26.66
C LEU A 4 -5.21 25.20 26.55
N SER A 5 -4.97 23.91 26.73
CA SER A 5 -3.73 23.29 26.28
C SER A 5 -4.12 22.32 25.18
N PHE A 6 -3.96 22.78 23.95
CA PHE A 6 -4.20 22.04 22.73
C PHE A 6 -3.64 20.63 22.88
N ARG A 7 -4.57 19.66 22.79
CA ARG A 7 -4.30 18.26 22.50
C ARG A 7 -3.27 18.23 21.37
N THR A 8 -2.02 17.91 21.66
CA THR A 8 -0.99 17.67 20.66
C THR A 8 -1.55 16.63 19.72
N GLN A 9 -1.89 17.01 18.49
CA GLN A 9 -2.34 16.06 17.48
C GLN A 9 -1.15 15.14 17.20
N PRO A 10 -1.25 13.83 17.47
CA PRO A 10 -0.26 12.91 16.98
C PRO A 10 -0.76 12.54 15.56
N ALA A 11 -0.59 13.45 14.61
CA ALA A 11 -1.17 13.30 13.28
C ALA A 11 -0.31 12.41 12.36
N THR A 12 0.90 12.03 12.77
CA THR A 12 1.91 11.44 11.88
C THR A 12 2.49 10.11 12.36
N THR A 13 2.42 9.77 13.64
CA THR A 13 2.98 8.50 14.14
C THR A 13 1.97 7.36 14.03
N GLU A 14 0.72 7.59 14.42
CA GLU A 14 -0.35 6.61 14.42
C GLU A 14 -0.76 6.22 13.00
N ALA A 15 -0.90 7.21 12.10
CA ALA A 15 -1.22 6.94 10.70
C ALA A 15 -0.12 6.08 10.03
N ARG A 16 1.15 6.36 10.36
CA ARG A 16 2.29 5.59 9.87
C ARG A 16 2.36 4.20 10.49
N SER A 17 2.05 4.04 11.78
CA SER A 17 2.01 2.72 12.42
C SER A 17 0.88 1.86 11.87
N VAL A 18 -0.30 2.44 11.65
CA VAL A 18 -1.44 1.75 11.03
C VAL A 18 -1.11 1.35 9.59
N PHE A 19 -0.43 2.21 8.83
CA PHE A 19 0.08 1.88 7.50
C PHE A 19 1.02 0.66 7.55
N LEU A 20 2.04 0.69 8.41
CA LEU A 20 3.02 -0.40 8.53
C LEU A 20 2.36 -1.72 8.94
N GLU A 21 1.39 -1.66 9.86
CA GLU A 21 0.62 -2.82 10.29
C GLU A 21 -0.19 -3.40 9.13
N LYS A 22 -0.94 -2.57 8.40
CA LYS A 22 -1.74 -3.01 7.24
C LYS A 22 -0.87 -3.60 6.13
N ALA A 23 0.25 -2.97 5.81
CA ALA A 23 1.20 -3.48 4.81
C ALA A 23 1.79 -4.84 5.22
N LYS A 24 2.08 -5.02 6.51
CA LYS A 24 2.56 -6.30 7.06
C LYS A 24 1.47 -7.38 6.96
N LEU A 25 0.26 -7.09 7.42
CA LEU A 25 -0.88 -8.01 7.34
C LEU A 25 -1.18 -8.41 5.89
N ALA A 26 -1.08 -7.48 4.95
CA ALA A 26 -1.24 -7.76 3.53
C ALA A 26 -0.20 -8.76 3.00
N GLY A 27 1.07 -8.60 3.39
CA GLY A 27 2.13 -9.55 3.06
C GLY A 27 1.93 -10.93 3.66
N GLU A 28 1.47 -11.00 4.91
CA GLU A 28 1.10 -12.25 5.56
C GLU A 28 -0.11 -12.92 4.90
N ALA A 29 -1.14 -12.16 4.50
CA ALA A 29 -2.29 -12.66 3.75
C ALA A 29 -1.86 -13.23 2.38
N CYS A 30 -0.98 -12.53 1.66
CA CYS A 30 -0.35 -13.04 0.43
C CYS A 30 0.38 -14.37 0.66
N SER A 31 1.09 -14.50 1.78
CA SER A 31 1.85 -15.71 2.13
C SER A 31 0.92 -16.88 2.51
N ARG A 32 -0.24 -16.59 3.09
CA ARG A 32 -1.31 -17.55 3.40
C ARG A 32 -2.15 -17.96 2.18
N GLY A 33 -1.98 -17.27 1.05
CA GLY A 33 -2.81 -17.48 -0.15
C GLY A 33 -4.14 -16.74 -0.12
N GLU A 34 -4.38 -15.89 0.87
CA GLU A 34 -5.56 -15.05 1.02
C GLU A 34 -5.42 -13.78 0.17
N PHE A 35 -5.32 -13.96 -1.14
CA PHE A 35 -5.02 -12.87 -2.07
C PHE A 35 -6.11 -11.78 -2.12
N ILE A 36 -7.37 -12.15 -1.90
CA ILE A 36 -8.48 -11.18 -1.87
C ILE A 36 -8.33 -10.25 -0.66
N LEU A 37 -8.09 -10.80 0.53
CA LEU A 37 -7.82 -10.02 1.74
C LEU A 37 -6.55 -9.17 1.59
N ALA A 38 -5.50 -9.73 0.99
CA ALA A 38 -4.27 -8.98 0.73
C ALA A 38 -4.54 -7.73 -0.14
N VAL A 39 -5.37 -7.85 -1.19
CA VAL A 39 -5.75 -6.72 -2.05
C VAL A 39 -6.48 -5.63 -1.26
N GLU A 40 -7.41 -5.99 -0.37
CA GLU A 40 -8.13 -5.04 0.48
C GLU A 40 -7.17 -4.32 1.43
N LEU A 41 -6.31 -5.07 2.11
CA LEU A 41 -5.31 -4.51 3.03
C LEU A 41 -4.30 -3.60 2.31
N TYR A 42 -3.84 -3.97 1.11
CA TYR A 42 -3.01 -3.09 0.29
C TYR A 42 -3.76 -1.83 -0.15
N THR A 43 -5.05 -1.94 -0.46
CA THR A 43 -5.86 -0.78 -0.84
C THR A 43 -6.01 0.19 0.33
N ASP A 44 -6.24 -0.30 1.53
CA ASP A 44 -6.23 0.54 2.73
C ASP A 44 -4.85 1.18 2.98
N ALA A 45 -3.78 0.41 2.80
CA ALA A 45 -2.42 0.94 2.96
C ALA A 45 -2.11 2.02 1.91
N ILE A 46 -2.58 1.86 0.68
CA ILE A 46 -2.47 2.85 -0.41
C ILE A 46 -3.27 4.10 -0.10
N ASN A 47 -4.45 3.99 0.51
CA ASN A 47 -5.23 5.15 0.93
C ASN A 47 -4.49 5.99 2.00
N LEU A 48 -3.61 5.36 2.78
CA LEU A 48 -2.78 6.04 3.77
C LEU A 48 -1.48 6.60 3.17
N ASP A 49 -0.85 5.87 2.25
CA ASP A 49 0.36 6.31 1.53
C ASP A 49 0.24 6.02 0.01
N PRO A 50 -0.43 6.91 -0.74
CA PRO A 50 -0.68 6.70 -2.16
C PRO A 50 0.56 6.88 -3.03
N GLN A 51 1.67 7.38 -2.48
CA GLN A 51 2.93 7.59 -3.20
C GLN A 51 3.86 6.37 -3.16
N ASN A 52 3.47 5.34 -2.42
CA ASN A 52 4.31 4.16 -2.24
C ASN A 52 4.11 3.13 -3.36
N HIS A 53 4.98 3.20 -4.38
CA HIS A 53 5.00 2.27 -5.52
C HIS A 53 5.09 0.78 -5.11
N VAL A 54 5.68 0.46 -3.96
CA VAL A 54 5.82 -0.93 -3.47
C VAL A 54 4.45 -1.56 -3.18
N LEU A 55 3.49 -0.77 -2.68
CA LEU A 55 2.15 -1.27 -2.39
C LEU A 55 1.40 -1.66 -3.66
N TYR A 56 1.48 -0.83 -4.70
CA TYR A 56 0.89 -1.13 -6.00
C TYR A 56 1.55 -2.36 -6.63
N GLY A 57 2.88 -2.51 -6.52
CA GLY A 57 3.58 -3.71 -6.99
C GLY A 57 3.11 -5.00 -6.27
N ASN A 58 2.99 -4.95 -4.94
CA ASN A 58 2.53 -6.09 -4.17
C ASN A 58 1.04 -6.41 -4.39
N ARG A 59 0.20 -5.37 -4.52
CA ARG A 59 -1.22 -5.53 -4.86
C ARG A 59 -1.40 -6.11 -6.28
N SER A 60 -0.58 -5.67 -7.23
CA SER A 60 -0.50 -6.25 -8.58
C SER A 60 -0.17 -7.75 -8.52
N ALA A 61 0.81 -8.16 -7.70
CA ALA A 61 1.12 -9.57 -7.51
C ALA A 61 -0.09 -10.37 -6.95
N ALA A 62 -0.82 -9.81 -5.98
CA ALA A 62 -2.04 -10.44 -5.46
C ALA A 62 -3.16 -10.54 -6.52
N PHE A 63 -3.29 -9.53 -7.39
CA PHE A 63 -4.23 -9.57 -8.52
C PHE A 63 -3.87 -10.64 -9.55
N ILE A 64 -2.58 -10.83 -9.88
CA ILE A 64 -2.12 -11.92 -10.76
C ILE A 64 -2.54 -13.27 -10.19
N ARG A 65 -2.41 -13.47 -8.87
CA ARG A 65 -2.79 -14.72 -8.19
C ARG A 65 -4.31 -14.97 -8.20
N THR A 66 -5.12 -13.92 -8.27
CA THR A 66 -6.58 -14.00 -8.41
C THR A 66 -7.06 -13.95 -9.87
N ARG A 67 -6.15 -14.03 -10.85
CA ARG A 67 -6.42 -13.95 -12.30
C ARG A 67 -7.04 -12.62 -12.76
N GLN A 68 -6.80 -11.54 -12.02
CA GLN A 68 -7.29 -10.20 -12.34
C GLN A 68 -6.19 -9.41 -13.06
N PHE A 69 -5.81 -9.86 -14.25
CA PHE A 69 -4.63 -9.37 -14.96
C PHE A 69 -4.75 -7.91 -15.38
N GLU A 70 -5.95 -7.45 -15.72
CA GLU A 70 -6.21 -6.07 -16.13
C GLU A 70 -5.92 -5.09 -14.98
N ARG A 71 -6.36 -5.45 -13.77
CA ARG A 71 -6.09 -4.66 -12.54
C ARG A 71 -4.62 -4.73 -12.14
N ALA A 72 -4.00 -5.90 -12.26
CA ALA A 72 -2.57 -6.05 -12.02
C ALA A 72 -1.72 -5.16 -12.96
N LEU A 73 -2.10 -5.10 -14.24
CA LEU A 73 -1.45 -4.27 -15.24
C LEU A 73 -1.60 -2.77 -14.92
N GLU A 74 -2.79 -2.35 -14.47
CA GLU A 74 -3.04 -0.99 -14.04
C GLU A 74 -2.18 -0.59 -12.83
N ASP A 75 -2.14 -1.42 -11.79
CA ASP A 75 -1.28 -1.20 -10.63
C ASP A 75 0.21 -1.17 -11.02
N GLY A 76 0.64 -2.04 -11.94
CA GLY A 76 2.00 -2.03 -12.45
C GLY A 76 2.34 -0.73 -13.17
N ARG A 77 1.42 -0.19 -13.98
CA ARG A 77 1.59 1.12 -14.63
C ARG A 77 1.69 2.24 -13.61
N TYR A 78 0.81 2.26 -12.61
CA TYR A 78 0.84 3.26 -11.54
C TYR A 78 2.14 3.18 -10.72
N ALA A 79 2.62 1.98 -10.38
CA ALA A 79 3.89 1.80 -9.67
C ALA A 79 5.07 2.37 -10.46
N VAL A 80 5.13 2.13 -11.77
CA VAL A 80 6.15 2.69 -12.67
C VAL A 80 6.02 4.21 -12.79
N GLN A 81 4.79 4.73 -12.84
CA GLN A 81 4.56 6.18 -12.90
C GLN A 81 5.01 6.88 -11.62
N LEU A 82 4.80 6.26 -10.46
CA LEU A 82 5.22 6.79 -9.15
C LEU A 82 6.74 6.74 -8.96
N GLN A 83 7.39 5.65 -9.35
CA GLN A 83 8.84 5.55 -9.33
C GLN A 83 9.38 5.10 -10.70
N PRO A 84 9.60 6.06 -11.62
CA PRO A 84 10.13 5.75 -12.94
C PRO A 84 11.51 5.08 -12.89
N SER A 85 12.30 5.39 -11.85
CA SER A 85 13.64 4.81 -11.64
C SER A 85 13.63 3.36 -11.15
N TRP A 86 12.47 2.81 -10.74
CA TRP A 86 12.35 1.41 -10.35
C TRP A 86 12.35 0.50 -11.58
N SER A 87 11.92 1.05 -12.72
CA SER A 87 12.11 0.40 -14.01
C SER A 87 13.61 0.36 -14.29
N LYS A 88 14.25 -0.79 -14.06
CA LYS A 88 15.59 -1.07 -14.57
C LYS A 88 15.53 -1.23 -16.10
N VAL A 89 15.21 -0.14 -16.78
CA VAL A 89 15.40 0.07 -18.22
C VAL A 89 16.31 1.28 -18.32
N GLY A 90 17.59 1.04 -18.11
CA GLY A 90 18.65 1.98 -18.39
C GLY A 90 19.65 1.28 -19.31
N ASN A 91 19.49 1.58 -20.62
CA ASN A 91 20.37 1.37 -21.79
C ASN A 91 21.31 0.16 -21.82
#